data_AF-A0A9P8SER2-F1
#
_entry.id   AF-A0A9P8SER2-F1
#
_cell.length_a   1.000
_cell.length_b   1.000
_cell.length_c   1.000
_cell.angle_alpha   90.00
_cell.angle_beta   90.00
_cell.angle_gamma   90.00
#
_symmetry.space_group_name_H-M   'P 1'
#
loop_
_entity.id
_entity.type
_entity.pdbx_description
1 polymer ?
#
loop_
_entity_poly.entity_id
_entity_poly.type
_entity_poly.pdbx_seq_one_letter_code
_entity_poly.pdbx_strand_id
1 'polypeptide(L)'
;MSAEFWAGYLSGAVGIVIGNPLDMVKVRLQVARAAAPVLGYGALNGLLFVSYQRTEAALGQAHGDSLWTTWLAGAVGGLCTWVVSTPTELVKCRAQVSEPVVSSWTVARHMWRAGGIRALYFGGSVTALRDSVGYGFYFWSYRLANSWWPLPSSPSLRHKAPRILLCGGLAGIVTWASVFPLDVVKSRVQARPWQAARQCSGALQVAREMFRDEGARAFFRGLTVCSIRAFIVNAVQWAVYESIVHDLCNMPDAR
;
A
#
# COMPACT_ATOMS: atom_id res chain seq x y z
N MET A 1 -24.00 -8.66 -5.83
CA MET A 1 -23.23 -8.11 -4.69
C MET A 1 -22.10 -9.04 -4.23
N SER A 2 -22.25 -10.37 -4.28
CA SER A 2 -21.18 -11.33 -3.88
C SER A 2 -20.07 -11.51 -4.91
N ALA A 3 -20.40 -11.62 -6.20
CA ALA A 3 -19.42 -11.93 -7.26
C ALA A 3 -18.36 -10.83 -7.46
N GLU A 4 -18.75 -9.56 -7.48
CA GLU A 4 -17.81 -8.43 -7.63
C GLU A 4 -16.90 -8.28 -6.41
N PHE A 5 -17.41 -8.55 -5.21
CA PHE A 5 -16.62 -8.55 -3.97
C PHE A 5 -15.58 -9.67 -3.99
N TRP A 6 -15.97 -10.89 -4.35
CA TRP A 6 -15.05 -12.03 -4.46
C TRP A 6 -14.03 -11.85 -5.58
N ALA A 7 -14.43 -11.29 -6.73
CA ALA A 7 -13.52 -10.95 -7.82
C ALA A 7 -12.52 -9.86 -7.39
N GLY A 8 -12.97 -8.83 -6.66
CA GLY A 8 -12.09 -7.81 -6.09
C GLY A 8 -11.11 -8.37 -5.04
N TYR A 9 -11.59 -9.28 -4.18
CA TYR A 9 -10.74 -9.92 -3.17
C TYR A 9 -9.71 -10.87 -3.78
N LEU A 10 -10.11 -11.76 -4.70
CA LEU A 10 -9.19 -12.68 -5.36
C LEU A 10 -8.19 -11.94 -6.26
N SER A 11 -8.64 -10.95 -7.03
CA SER A 11 -7.74 -10.15 -7.86
C SER A 11 -6.72 -9.40 -7.01
N GLY A 12 -7.12 -8.81 -5.88
CA GLY A 12 -6.20 -8.21 -4.91
C GLY A 12 -5.20 -9.22 -4.33
N ALA A 13 -5.65 -10.42 -3.98
CA ALA A 13 -4.79 -11.49 -3.50
C ALA A 13 -3.77 -11.95 -4.56
N VAL A 14 -4.19 -12.08 -5.83
CA VAL A 14 -3.30 -12.45 -6.95
C VAL A 14 -2.35 -11.31 -7.30
N GLY A 15 -2.81 -10.05 -7.27
CA GLY A 15 -1.97 -8.86 -7.43
C GLY A 15 -0.84 -8.83 -6.38
N ILE A 16 -1.13 -9.20 -5.13
CA ILE A 16 -0.11 -9.38 -4.09
C ILE A 16 0.83 -10.53 -4.45
N VAL A 17 0.31 -11.69 -4.84
CA VAL A 17 1.11 -12.87 -5.21
C VAL A 17 2.03 -12.61 -6.40
N ILE A 18 1.67 -11.69 -7.31
CA ILE A 18 2.42 -11.35 -8.52
C ILE A 18 3.31 -10.11 -8.34
N GLY A 19 2.95 -9.18 -7.45
CA GLY A 19 3.90 -8.21 -6.93
C GLY A 19 5.04 -8.89 -6.17
N ASN A 20 4.74 -10.01 -5.51
CA ASN A 20 5.69 -10.78 -4.71
C ASN A 20 6.90 -11.31 -5.52
N PRO A 21 6.80 -11.96 -6.71
CA PRO A 21 7.97 -12.42 -7.47
C PRO A 21 8.91 -11.30 -7.88
N LEU A 22 8.44 -10.09 -8.19
CA LEU A 22 9.32 -8.94 -8.49
C LEU A 22 10.05 -8.44 -7.23
N ASP A 23 9.39 -8.51 -6.06
CA ASP A 23 10.04 -8.27 -4.76
C ASP A 23 10.88 -9.50 -4.29
N MET A 24 10.64 -10.70 -4.84
CA MET A 24 11.25 -11.99 -4.47
C MET A 24 12.34 -12.50 -5.41
N VAL A 25 12.70 -11.81 -6.51
CA VAL A 25 13.93 -12.14 -7.27
C VAL A 25 15.17 -12.02 -6.37
N LYS A 26 15.08 -11.34 -5.22
CA LYS A 26 16.10 -11.35 -4.15
C LYS A 26 15.83 -12.32 -2.98
N VAL A 27 14.65 -12.97 -2.90
CA VAL A 27 14.14 -13.61 -1.66
C VAL A 27 13.59 -15.04 -1.89
N ARG A 28 13.94 -15.72 -3.00
CA ARG A 28 13.59 -17.15 -3.18
C ARG A 28 14.38 -18.14 -2.32
N LEU A 29 15.20 -17.68 -1.39
CA LEU A 29 15.82 -18.52 -0.35
C LEU A 29 15.09 -18.48 1.01
N GLN A 30 14.04 -17.65 1.22
CA GLN A 30 13.55 -17.38 2.60
C GLN A 30 12.04 -17.55 2.85
N VAL A 31 11.19 -17.84 1.86
CA VAL A 31 9.71 -17.75 2.03
C VAL A 31 9.02 -19.11 2.04
N ALA A 32 9.08 -19.83 3.15
CA ALA A 32 8.21 -20.99 3.41
C ALA A 32 7.22 -20.78 4.57
N ARG A 33 7.23 -19.63 5.28
CA ARG A 33 6.44 -19.47 6.54
C ARG A 33 5.74 -18.13 6.76
N ALA A 34 5.56 -17.30 5.73
CA ALA A 34 4.87 -16.01 5.87
C ALA A 34 3.39 -16.08 5.46
N ALA A 35 2.56 -16.84 6.18
CA ALA A 35 1.09 -16.83 6.02
C ALA A 35 0.39 -15.72 6.83
N ALA A 36 1.12 -15.08 7.76
CA ALA A 36 0.64 -13.94 8.56
C ALA A 36 0.23 -12.66 7.78
N PRO A 37 0.65 -12.38 6.53
CA PRO A 37 0.24 -11.17 5.82
C PRO A 37 -1.24 -11.10 5.44
N VAL A 38 -1.94 -12.24 5.30
CA VAL A 38 -3.25 -12.30 4.65
C VAL A 38 -4.39 -11.90 5.59
N LEU A 39 -4.35 -12.35 6.85
CA LEU A 39 -5.41 -12.07 7.84
C LEU A 39 -5.52 -10.59 8.23
N GLY A 40 -4.39 -9.86 8.27
CA GLY A 40 -4.39 -8.43 8.58
C GLY A 40 -4.94 -7.56 7.45
N TYR A 41 -4.96 -8.05 6.21
CA TYR A 41 -5.29 -7.26 5.04
C TYR A 41 -6.78 -6.92 4.95
N GLY A 42 -7.65 -7.85 5.36
CA GLY A 42 -9.09 -7.61 5.44
C GLY A 42 -9.43 -6.52 6.47
N ALA A 43 -8.79 -6.56 7.65
CA ALA A 43 -8.97 -5.54 8.69
C ALA A 43 -8.44 -4.17 8.26
N LEU A 44 -7.27 -4.13 7.59
CA LEU A 44 -6.70 -2.90 7.04
C LEU A 44 -7.61 -2.26 5.99
N ASN A 45 -8.09 -3.05 5.02
CA ASN A 45 -8.98 -2.53 3.98
C ASN A 45 -10.32 -2.10 4.56
N GLY A 46 -10.90 -2.86 5.50
CA GLY A 46 -12.12 -2.47 6.18
C GLY A 46 -11.97 -1.13 6.91
N LEU A 47 -10.88 -0.96 7.68
CA LEU A 47 -10.59 0.29 8.39
C LEU A 47 -10.37 1.46 7.41
N LEU A 48 -9.67 1.23 6.31
CA LEU A 48 -9.43 2.23 5.27
C LEU A 48 -10.76 2.73 4.68
N PHE A 49 -11.59 1.82 4.18
CA PHE A 49 -12.83 2.18 3.49
C PHE A 49 -13.84 2.84 4.43
N VAL A 50 -13.98 2.34 5.66
CA VAL A 50 -14.88 2.95 6.65
C VAL A 50 -14.41 4.37 6.99
N SER A 51 -13.11 4.54 7.26
CA SER A 51 -12.55 5.85 7.63
C SER A 51 -12.63 6.84 6.46
N TYR A 52 -12.35 6.38 5.24
CA TYR A 52 -12.49 7.17 4.02
C TYR A 52 -13.93 7.63 3.82
N GLN A 53 -14.91 6.71 3.81
CA GLN A 53 -16.32 7.04 3.57
C GLN A 53 -16.88 8.00 4.61
N ARG A 54 -16.53 7.80 5.89
CA ARG A 54 -16.98 8.68 6.98
C ARG A 54 -16.38 10.08 6.86
N THR A 55 -15.09 10.17 6.52
CA THR A 55 -14.40 11.45 6.38
C THR A 55 -14.87 12.21 5.13
N GLU A 56 -15.05 11.50 4.02
CA GLU A 56 -15.58 12.08 2.77
C GLU A 56 -17.01 12.59 2.95
N ALA A 57 -17.89 11.83 3.63
CA ALA A 57 -19.25 12.28 3.93
C ALA A 57 -19.28 13.54 4.81
N ALA A 58 -18.43 13.60 5.85
CA ALA A 58 -18.34 14.76 6.73
C ALA A 58 -17.78 15.99 6.01
N LEU A 59 -16.72 15.82 5.21
CA LEU A 59 -16.12 16.90 4.44
C LEU A 59 -17.03 17.39 3.31
N GLY A 60 -17.75 16.49 2.64
CA GLY A 60 -18.71 16.81 1.59
C GLY A 60 -19.87 17.65 2.09
N GLN A 61 -20.35 17.39 3.31
CA GLN A 61 -21.38 18.22 3.96
C GLN A 61 -20.87 19.62 4.31
N ALA A 62 -19.61 19.75 4.72
CA ALA A 62 -19.04 21.01 5.19
C ALA A 62 -18.48 21.91 4.07
N HIS A 63 -17.89 21.33 3.01
CA HIS A 63 -17.13 22.06 2.00
C HIS A 63 -17.51 21.73 0.55
N GLY A 64 -18.52 20.88 0.34
CA GLY A 64 -18.89 20.41 -0.98
C GLY A 64 -17.94 19.34 -1.54
N ASP A 65 -18.32 18.79 -2.70
CA ASP A 65 -17.58 17.72 -3.33
C ASP A 65 -16.39 18.28 -4.14
N SER A 66 -15.16 17.99 -3.72
CA SER A 66 -13.95 18.57 -4.32
C SER A 66 -12.76 17.60 -4.28
N LEU A 67 -11.78 17.82 -5.16
CA LEU A 67 -10.58 16.98 -5.24
C LEU A 67 -9.77 17.03 -3.93
N TRP A 68 -9.71 18.18 -3.25
CA TRP A 68 -8.97 18.31 -2.00
C TRP A 68 -9.66 17.60 -0.83
N THR A 69 -11.00 17.57 -0.80
CA THR A 69 -11.75 16.86 0.25
C THR A 69 -11.56 15.36 0.14
N THR A 70 -11.47 14.82 -1.08
CA THR A 70 -11.09 13.41 -1.28
C THR A 70 -9.64 13.12 -0.94
N TRP A 71 -8.71 14.00 -1.30
CA TRP A 71 -7.32 13.82 -0.89
C TRP A 71 -7.22 13.77 0.65
N LEU A 72 -7.91 14.67 1.35
CA LEU A 72 -7.92 14.71 2.81
C LEU A 72 -8.62 13.48 3.41
N ALA A 73 -9.74 13.03 2.84
CA ALA A 73 -10.41 11.80 3.27
C ALA A 73 -9.51 10.56 3.11
N GLY A 74 -8.77 10.48 2.00
CA GLY A 74 -7.75 9.45 1.77
C GLY A 74 -6.61 9.53 2.78
N ALA A 75 -6.13 10.74 3.07
CA ALA A 75 -5.07 10.97 4.04
C ALA A 75 -5.47 10.55 5.46
N VAL A 76 -6.70 10.87 5.89
CA VAL A 76 -7.24 10.42 7.18
C VAL A 76 -7.43 8.91 7.20
N GLY A 77 -7.96 8.32 6.12
CA GLY A 77 -8.06 6.87 5.98
C GLY A 77 -6.71 6.18 6.16
N GLY A 78 -5.65 6.72 5.56
CA GLY A 78 -4.27 6.24 5.75
C GLY A 78 -3.80 6.29 7.20
N LEU A 79 -4.06 7.40 7.91
CA LEU A 79 -3.73 7.54 9.32
C LEU A 79 -4.51 6.57 10.23
N CYS A 80 -5.74 6.21 9.87
CA CYS A 80 -6.48 5.18 10.59
C CYS A 80 -5.85 3.80 10.37
N THR A 81 -5.50 3.46 9.12
CA THR A 81 -4.84 2.17 8.81
C THR A 81 -3.47 2.01 9.46
N TRP A 82 -2.77 3.11 9.68
CA TRP A 82 -1.43 3.17 10.28
C TRP A 82 -1.30 2.40 11.60
N VAL A 83 -2.34 2.40 12.43
CA VAL A 83 -2.36 1.73 13.74
C VAL A 83 -2.15 0.22 13.60
N VAL A 84 -2.68 -0.36 12.53
CA VAL A 84 -2.57 -1.80 12.26
C VAL A 84 -1.42 -2.09 11.27
N SER A 85 -1.16 -1.20 10.32
CA SER A 85 -0.13 -1.40 9.29
C SER A 85 1.28 -1.33 9.87
N THR A 86 1.56 -0.35 10.74
CA THR A 86 2.91 -0.11 11.27
C THR A 86 3.55 -1.31 11.97
N PRO A 87 2.90 -1.92 12.98
CA PRO A 87 3.52 -3.05 13.67
C PRO A 87 3.66 -4.27 12.74
N THR A 88 2.71 -4.46 11.82
CA THR A 88 2.73 -5.61 10.90
C THR A 88 3.80 -5.46 9.82
N GLU A 89 3.98 -4.25 9.26
CA GLU A 89 5.01 -3.93 8.29
C GLU A 89 6.40 -3.96 8.91
N LEU A 90 6.59 -3.38 10.10
CA LEU A 90 7.88 -3.37 10.78
C LEU A 90 8.39 -4.79 11.09
N VAL A 91 7.50 -5.67 11.55
CA VAL A 91 7.82 -7.07 11.81
C VAL A 91 8.17 -7.80 10.50
N LYS A 92 7.45 -7.54 9.41
CA LYS A 92 7.75 -8.11 8.09
C LYS A 92 9.12 -7.66 7.56
N CYS A 93 9.38 -6.35 7.55
CA CYS A 93 10.65 -5.80 7.09
C CYS A 93 11.83 -6.37 7.88
N ARG A 94 11.71 -6.46 9.22
CA ARG A 94 12.78 -7.05 10.03
C ARG A 94 12.94 -8.55 9.82
N ALA A 95 11.85 -9.30 9.65
CA ALA A 95 11.93 -10.72 9.33
C ALA A 95 12.63 -10.97 7.97
N GLN A 96 12.44 -10.09 6.99
CA GLN A 96 13.07 -10.16 5.67
C GLN A 96 14.56 -9.78 5.66
N VAL A 97 14.98 -8.90 6.57
CA VAL A 97 16.38 -8.44 6.65
C VAL A 97 17.23 -9.30 7.62
N SER A 98 16.60 -10.14 8.45
CA SER A 98 17.31 -10.94 9.44
C SER A 98 18.03 -12.14 8.82
N GLU A 99 19.32 -12.29 9.13
CA GLU A 99 20.11 -13.50 8.87
C GLU A 99 20.60 -14.07 10.21
N PRO A 100 20.26 -15.32 10.58
CA PRO A 100 19.44 -16.30 9.85
C PRO A 100 17.94 -15.93 9.78
N VAL A 101 17.22 -16.58 8.86
CA VAL A 101 15.77 -16.37 8.65
C VAL A 101 15.01 -16.73 9.92
N VAL A 102 14.30 -15.76 10.50
CA VAL A 102 13.51 -15.91 11.72
C VAL A 102 12.02 -15.75 11.44
N SER A 103 11.20 -16.47 12.19
CA SER A 103 9.74 -16.34 12.12
C SER A 103 9.29 -14.93 12.51
N SER A 104 8.26 -14.39 11.83
CA SER A 104 7.63 -13.10 12.17
C SER A 104 7.23 -13.02 13.64
N TRP A 105 6.81 -14.15 14.23
CA TRP A 105 6.45 -14.22 15.65
C TRP A 105 7.65 -14.06 16.59
N THR A 106 8.81 -14.62 16.21
CA THR A 106 10.05 -14.46 16.97
C THR A 106 10.52 -13.00 16.95
N VAL A 107 10.45 -12.36 15.79
CA VAL A 107 10.76 -10.92 15.64
C VAL A 107 9.81 -10.07 16.49
N ALA A 108 8.49 -10.29 16.38
CA ALA A 108 7.50 -9.57 17.17
C ALA A 108 7.74 -9.72 18.68
N ARG A 109 8.00 -10.95 19.15
CA ARG A 109 8.30 -11.23 20.56
C ARG A 109 9.60 -10.56 21.02
N HIS A 110 10.66 -10.58 20.22
CA HIS A 110 11.90 -9.88 20.54
C HIS A 110 11.69 -8.37 20.66
N MET A 111 10.91 -7.76 19.77
CA MET A 111 10.61 -6.34 19.83
C MET A 111 9.77 -5.97 21.05
N TRP A 112 8.76 -6.78 21.35
CA TRP A 112 7.95 -6.61 22.55
C TRP A 112 8.81 -6.66 23.82
N ARG A 113 9.73 -7.63 23.92
CA ARG A 113 10.66 -7.74 25.06
C ARG A 113 11.68 -6.59 25.11
N ALA A 114 12.11 -6.06 23.97
CA ALA A 114 13.14 -5.01 23.91
C ALA A 114 12.62 -3.60 24.23
N GLY A 115 11.35 -3.31 24.00
CA GLY A 115 10.80 -1.96 24.22
C GLY A 115 9.28 -1.85 24.14
N GLY A 116 8.57 -2.97 24.27
CA GLY A 116 7.11 -3.02 24.25
C GLY A 116 6.51 -2.38 23.00
N ILE A 117 5.44 -1.60 23.20
CA ILE A 117 4.71 -0.95 22.11
C ILE A 117 5.54 0.10 21.37
N ARG A 118 6.46 0.80 22.04
CA ARG A 118 7.33 1.80 21.40
C ARG A 118 8.28 1.16 20.39
N ALA A 119 8.72 -0.07 20.65
CA ALA A 119 9.54 -0.83 19.70
C ALA A 119 8.72 -1.27 18.49
N LEU A 120 7.47 -1.69 18.68
CA LEU A 120 6.56 -2.09 17.59
C LEU A 120 6.13 -0.93 16.68
N TYR A 121 6.12 0.30 17.20
CA TYR A 121 5.82 1.51 16.43
C TYR A 121 7.06 2.30 16.00
N PHE A 122 8.24 1.67 16.03
CA PHE A 122 9.46 2.31 15.59
C PHE A 122 9.45 2.63 14.09
N GLY A 123 9.76 3.89 13.73
CA GLY A 123 9.58 4.37 12.35
C GLY A 123 8.12 4.55 11.96
N GLY A 124 7.19 4.46 12.93
CA GLY A 124 5.76 4.62 12.73
C GLY A 124 5.40 6.00 12.19
N SER A 125 6.06 7.07 12.63
CA SER A 125 5.75 8.43 12.13
C SER A 125 5.99 8.59 10.62
N VAL A 126 7.08 8.01 10.08
CA VAL A 126 7.35 8.02 8.64
C VAL A 126 6.36 7.14 7.90
N THR A 127 5.99 6.01 8.49
CA THR A 127 4.99 5.10 7.94
C THR A 127 3.60 5.77 7.90
N ALA A 128 3.21 6.48 8.95
CA ALA A 128 1.97 7.26 9.01
C ALA A 128 1.94 8.31 7.90
N LEU A 129 3.02 9.09 7.78
CA LEU A 129 3.11 10.14 6.77
C LEU A 129 3.07 9.55 5.36
N ARG A 130 3.79 8.45 5.14
CA ARG A 130 3.81 7.72 3.87
C ARG A 130 2.43 7.17 3.50
N ASP A 131 1.76 6.49 4.43
CA ASP A 131 0.43 5.91 4.19
C ASP A 131 -0.60 7.03 3.97
N SER A 132 -0.55 8.09 4.76
CA SER A 132 -1.45 9.23 4.63
C SER A 132 -1.30 9.94 3.28
N VAL A 133 -0.07 10.31 2.89
CA VAL A 133 0.20 10.94 1.60
C VAL A 133 -0.17 9.99 0.45
N GLY A 134 0.16 8.71 0.58
CA GLY A 134 -0.10 7.70 -0.44
C GLY A 134 -1.59 7.49 -0.71
N TYR A 135 -2.38 7.25 0.34
CA TYR A 135 -3.82 7.08 0.16
C TYR A 135 -4.50 8.38 -0.30
N GLY A 136 -4.03 9.55 0.15
CA GLY A 136 -4.51 10.84 -0.34
C GLY A 136 -4.33 10.98 -1.87
N PHE A 137 -3.10 10.76 -2.37
CA PHE A 137 -2.84 10.83 -3.81
C PHE A 137 -3.49 9.71 -4.61
N TYR A 138 -3.66 8.52 -4.02
CA TYR A 138 -4.38 7.42 -4.65
C TYR A 138 -5.83 7.80 -4.97
N PHE A 139 -6.59 8.21 -3.95
CA PHE A 139 -7.99 8.59 -4.13
C PHE A 139 -8.15 9.87 -4.96
N TRP A 140 -7.26 10.85 -4.79
CA TRP A 140 -7.23 12.06 -5.62
C TRP A 140 -7.01 11.74 -7.10
N SER A 141 -5.98 10.93 -7.42
CA SER A 141 -5.66 10.55 -8.79
C SER A 141 -6.78 9.71 -9.40
N TYR A 142 -7.40 8.83 -8.61
CA TYR A 142 -8.54 8.03 -9.04
C TYR A 142 -9.75 8.92 -9.41
N ARG A 143 -10.09 9.91 -8.58
CA ARG A 143 -11.16 10.86 -8.88
C ARG A 143 -10.86 11.73 -10.08
N LEU A 144 -9.64 12.26 -10.18
CA LEU A 144 -9.21 13.07 -11.31
C LEU A 144 -9.29 12.26 -12.62
N ALA A 145 -8.79 11.02 -12.61
CA ALA A 145 -8.88 10.15 -13.76
C ALA A 145 -10.34 9.86 -14.15
N ASN A 146 -11.25 9.74 -13.17
CA ASN A 146 -12.67 9.56 -13.42
C ASN A 146 -13.38 10.80 -13.98
N SER A 147 -12.92 12.01 -13.64
CA SER A 147 -13.50 13.25 -14.14
C SER A 147 -13.02 13.59 -15.56
N TRP A 148 -11.79 13.24 -15.90
CA TRP A 148 -11.21 13.47 -17.23
C TRP A 148 -11.74 12.51 -18.29
N TRP A 149 -12.12 11.32 -17.86
CA TRP A 149 -12.73 10.32 -18.72
C TRP A 149 -14.02 9.87 -18.05
N PRO A 150 -15.18 10.52 -18.20
CA PRO A 150 -16.44 10.06 -17.59
C PRO A 150 -17.01 8.84 -18.34
N LEU A 151 -17.65 7.90 -17.62
CA LEU A 151 -18.23 6.70 -18.24
C LEU A 151 -19.67 7.01 -18.69
N PRO A 152 -20.10 6.56 -19.89
CA PRO A 152 -21.51 6.60 -20.26
C PRO A 152 -22.37 5.79 -19.29
N SER A 153 -23.64 6.15 -19.09
CA SER A 153 -24.54 5.57 -18.07
C SER A 153 -24.81 4.06 -18.22
N SER A 154 -24.52 3.45 -19.38
CA SER A 154 -24.65 2.00 -19.61
C SER A 154 -23.52 1.43 -20.48
N PRO A 155 -22.34 1.16 -19.91
CA PRO A 155 -21.27 0.48 -20.62
C PRO A 155 -21.17 -0.98 -20.16
N SER A 156 -21.08 -1.89 -21.13
CA SER A 156 -20.68 -3.27 -20.88
C SER A 156 -19.32 -3.32 -20.16
N LEU A 157 -19.11 -4.30 -19.28
CA LEU A 157 -17.87 -4.50 -18.50
C LEU A 157 -16.60 -4.39 -19.38
N ARG A 158 -16.71 -4.85 -20.63
CA ARG A 158 -15.69 -4.81 -21.70
C ARG A 158 -15.20 -3.41 -22.07
N HIS A 159 -16.02 -2.36 -21.90
CA HIS A 159 -15.64 -0.96 -22.16
C HIS A 159 -15.15 -0.22 -20.89
N LYS A 160 -15.48 -0.73 -19.70
CA LYS A 160 -14.98 -0.20 -18.40
C LYS A 160 -13.51 -0.59 -18.16
N ALA A 161 -13.17 -1.77 -18.64
CA ALA A 161 -11.91 -2.51 -18.54
C ALA A 161 -10.61 -1.70 -18.80
N PRO A 162 -10.32 -1.26 -20.04
CA PRO A 162 -9.03 -0.62 -20.36
C PRO A 162 -8.87 0.74 -19.67
N ARG A 163 -9.98 1.44 -19.43
CA ARG A 163 -9.99 2.70 -18.70
C ARG A 163 -9.56 2.49 -17.25
N ILE A 164 -10.19 1.57 -16.52
CA ILE A 164 -9.84 1.32 -15.11
C ILE A 164 -8.37 0.91 -14.98
N LEU A 165 -7.84 0.13 -15.93
CA LEU A 165 -6.45 -0.28 -15.96
C LEU A 165 -5.50 0.91 -16.22
N LEU A 166 -5.77 1.75 -17.22
CA LEU A 166 -4.93 2.92 -17.53
C LEU A 166 -5.02 3.99 -16.43
N CYS A 167 -6.24 4.31 -15.97
CA CYS A 167 -6.48 5.25 -14.88
C CYS A 167 -5.84 4.75 -13.57
N GLY A 168 -6.00 3.46 -13.23
CA GLY A 168 -5.42 2.84 -12.04
C GLY A 168 -3.89 2.73 -12.11
N GLY A 169 -3.34 2.38 -13.28
CA GLY A 169 -1.90 2.32 -13.51
C GLY A 169 -1.23 3.69 -13.39
N LEU A 170 -1.80 4.72 -14.05
CA LEU A 170 -1.31 6.10 -13.95
C LEU A 170 -1.47 6.66 -12.53
N ALA A 171 -2.62 6.43 -11.89
CA ALA A 171 -2.83 6.79 -10.48
C ALA A 171 -1.82 6.10 -9.56
N GLY A 172 -1.49 4.84 -9.84
CA GLY A 172 -0.45 4.09 -9.14
C GLY A 172 0.92 4.73 -9.29
N ILE A 173 1.31 5.14 -10.50
CA ILE A 173 2.59 5.82 -10.75
C ILE A 173 2.65 7.16 -10.01
N VAL A 174 1.59 7.97 -10.06
CA VAL A 174 1.51 9.26 -9.35
C VAL A 174 1.60 9.05 -7.84
N THR A 175 0.88 8.06 -7.32
CA THR A 175 0.92 7.69 -5.90
C THR A 175 2.33 7.31 -5.49
N TRP A 176 2.98 6.41 -6.23
CA TRP A 176 4.36 6.02 -5.95
C TRP A 176 5.32 7.21 -6.06
N ALA A 177 5.22 8.05 -7.09
CA ALA A 177 6.06 9.24 -7.22
C ALA A 177 5.95 10.20 -6.02
N SER A 178 4.74 10.38 -5.48
CA SER A 178 4.52 11.23 -4.30
C SER A 178 5.05 10.63 -3.00
N VAL A 179 4.98 9.30 -2.86
CA VAL A 179 5.32 8.57 -1.64
C VAL A 179 6.78 8.16 -1.58
N PHE A 180 7.43 8.00 -2.74
CA PHE A 180 8.75 7.38 -2.87
C PHE A 180 9.82 8.02 -1.96
N PRO A 181 9.92 9.37 -1.83
CA PRO A 181 10.87 9.98 -0.90
C PRO A 181 10.68 9.53 0.56
N LEU A 182 9.43 9.41 1.00
CA LEU A 182 9.08 8.95 2.35
C LEU A 182 9.40 7.46 2.52
N ASP A 183 9.20 6.67 1.48
CA ASP A 183 9.46 5.23 1.48
C ASP A 183 10.97 4.92 1.59
N VAL A 184 11.82 5.71 0.91
CA VAL A 184 13.28 5.59 1.04
C VAL A 184 13.74 5.97 2.46
N VAL A 185 13.22 7.08 3.01
CA VAL A 185 13.54 7.50 4.39
C VAL A 185 13.08 6.45 5.40
N LYS A 186 11.87 5.92 5.24
CA LYS A 186 11.32 4.84 6.09
C LYS A 186 12.24 3.62 6.06
N SER A 187 12.63 3.16 4.86
CA SER A 187 13.49 1.99 4.69
C SER A 187 14.84 2.16 5.37
N ARG A 188 15.47 3.34 5.25
CA ARG A 188 16.74 3.67 5.92
C ARG A 188 16.60 3.75 7.44
N VAL A 189 15.49 4.30 7.94
CA VAL A 189 15.18 4.34 9.39
C VAL A 189 14.97 2.92 9.93
N GLN A 190 14.18 2.10 9.25
CA GLN A 190 13.82 0.75 9.69
C GLN A 190 14.98 -0.26 9.57
N ALA A 191 15.95 0.01 8.67
CA ALA A 191 17.17 -0.79 8.54
C ALA A 191 18.15 -0.59 9.71
N ARG A 192 18.07 0.52 10.47
CA ARG A 192 18.96 0.74 11.62
C ARG A 192 18.58 -0.16 12.81
N PRO A 193 19.56 -0.72 13.56
CA PRO A 193 19.29 -1.47 14.78
C PRO A 193 18.49 -0.66 15.80
N TRP A 194 17.53 -1.28 16.49
CA TRP A 194 16.69 -0.63 17.50
C TRP A 194 17.49 0.08 18.60
N GLN A 195 18.65 -0.48 18.98
CA GLN A 195 19.52 0.11 20.00
C GLN A 195 20.20 1.40 19.51
N ALA A 196 20.68 1.43 18.26
CA ALA A 196 21.23 2.63 17.63
C ALA A 196 20.15 3.69 17.36
N ALA A 197 18.91 3.25 17.13
CA ALA A 197 17.76 4.12 16.93
C ALA A 197 17.29 4.88 18.19
N ARG A 198 17.65 4.42 19.40
CA ARG A 198 17.44 5.21 20.63
C ARG A 198 18.42 6.38 20.75
N GLN A 199 19.57 6.30 20.07
CA GLN A 199 20.67 7.28 20.16
C GLN A 199 20.71 8.26 18.98
N CYS A 200 20.19 7.88 17.80
CA CYS A 200 20.11 8.76 16.63
C CYS A 200 18.75 9.45 16.53
N SER A 201 18.79 10.76 16.27
CA SER A 201 17.63 11.63 16.15
C SER A 201 16.76 11.22 14.95
N GLY A 202 15.47 11.57 15.01
CA GLY A 202 14.40 10.97 14.22
C GLY A 202 14.55 11.03 12.70
N ALA A 203 13.52 10.56 12.00
CA ALA A 203 13.48 10.45 10.54
C ALA A 203 13.95 11.70 9.77
N LEU A 204 13.76 12.88 10.34
CA LEU A 204 14.24 14.16 9.79
C LEU A 204 15.77 14.25 9.74
N GLN A 205 16.47 13.75 10.77
CA GLN A 205 17.91 13.69 10.78
C GLN A 205 18.42 12.70 9.73
N VAL A 206 17.80 11.52 9.62
CA VAL A 206 18.15 10.54 8.57
C VAL A 206 17.96 11.13 7.17
N ALA A 207 16.86 11.85 6.93
CA ALA A 207 16.64 12.55 5.67
C ALA A 207 17.70 13.64 5.43
N ARG A 208 18.08 14.41 6.46
CA ARG A 208 19.12 15.45 6.35
C ARG A 208 20.51 14.86 6.07
N GLU A 209 20.87 13.77 6.73
CA GLU A 209 22.10 13.01 6.48
C GLU A 209 22.13 12.48 5.05
N MET A 210 21.05 11.85 4.59
CA MET A 210 20.94 11.36 3.21
C MET A 210 21.10 12.49 2.18
N PHE A 211 20.46 13.63 2.41
CA PHE A 211 20.57 14.76 1.50
C PHE A 211 21.98 15.33 1.46
N ARG A 212 22.68 15.37 2.61
CA ARG A 212 24.06 15.84 2.69
C ARG A 212 25.05 14.87 2.02
N ASP A 213 24.88 13.57 2.23
CA ASP A 213 25.88 12.56 1.85
C ASP A 213 25.65 12.03 0.42
N GLU A 214 24.40 11.86 -0.02
CA GLU A 214 24.04 11.27 -1.32
C GLU A 214 23.28 12.25 -2.25
N GLY A 215 22.84 13.41 -1.74
CA GLY A 215 22.11 14.44 -2.49
C GLY A 215 20.63 14.12 -2.75
N ALA A 216 19.95 15.01 -3.50
CA ALA A 216 18.51 14.89 -3.80
C ALA A 216 18.16 13.62 -4.61
N ARG A 217 19.10 13.10 -5.41
CA ARG A 217 18.89 11.89 -6.23
C ARG A 217 18.69 10.63 -5.39
N ALA A 218 19.20 10.60 -4.17
CA ALA A 218 19.05 9.47 -3.25
C ALA A 218 17.57 9.17 -2.92
N PHE A 219 16.74 10.21 -2.87
CA PHE A 219 15.31 10.09 -2.57
C PHE A 219 14.49 9.50 -3.71
N PHE A 220 15.01 9.50 -4.95
CA PHE A 220 14.32 9.00 -6.15
C PHE A 220 15.01 7.78 -6.76
N ARG A 221 16.09 7.28 -6.13
CA ARG A 221 16.85 6.13 -6.60
C ARG A 221 16.02 4.84 -6.42
N GLY A 222 15.40 4.39 -7.50
CA GLY A 222 14.52 3.20 -7.53
C GLY A 222 13.08 3.50 -7.93
N LEU A 223 12.71 4.78 -8.11
CA LEU A 223 11.35 5.17 -8.50
C LEU A 223 10.91 4.48 -9.79
N THR A 224 11.77 4.40 -10.81
CA THR A 224 11.46 3.72 -12.08
C THR A 224 11.07 2.26 -11.87
N VAL A 225 11.81 1.52 -11.04
CA VAL A 225 11.53 0.11 -10.76
C VAL A 225 10.20 -0.02 -10.03
N CYS A 226 9.94 0.83 -9.03
CA CYS A 226 8.68 0.83 -8.29
C CYS A 226 7.48 1.21 -9.16
N SER A 227 7.64 2.16 -10.08
CA SER A 227 6.61 2.58 -11.03
C SER A 227 6.28 1.50 -12.06
N ILE A 228 7.30 0.84 -12.64
CA ILE A 228 7.10 -0.30 -13.54
C ILE A 228 6.38 -1.44 -12.81
N ARG A 229 6.83 -1.76 -11.60
CA ARG A 229 6.19 -2.78 -10.75
C ARG A 229 4.74 -2.42 -10.47
N ALA A 230 4.45 -1.18 -10.09
CA ALA A 230 3.09 -0.72 -9.83
C ALA A 230 2.20 -0.85 -11.07
N PHE A 231 2.70 -0.51 -12.25
CA PHE A 231 1.97 -0.65 -13.49
C PHE A 231 1.65 -2.12 -13.81
N ILE A 232 2.64 -3.01 -13.72
CA ILE A 232 2.48 -4.46 -13.97
C ILE A 232 1.49 -5.07 -12.98
N VAL A 233 1.61 -4.75 -11.68
CA VAL A 233 0.70 -5.27 -10.66
C VAL A 233 -0.74 -4.85 -10.93
N ASN A 234 -0.98 -3.58 -11.29
CA ASN A 234 -2.32 -3.11 -11.65
C ASN A 234 -2.86 -3.82 -12.91
N ALA A 235 -2.01 -4.01 -13.92
CA ALA A 235 -2.41 -4.70 -15.15
C ALA A 235 -2.82 -6.15 -14.90
N VAL A 236 -2.05 -6.87 -14.09
CA VAL A 236 -2.31 -8.28 -13.80
C VAL A 236 -3.47 -8.46 -12.83
N GLN A 237 -3.56 -7.65 -11.77
CA GLN A 237 -4.72 -7.65 -10.88
C GLN A 237 -6.02 -7.50 -11.69
N TRP A 238 -5.99 -6.64 -12.70
CA TRP A 238 -7.14 -6.46 -13.57
C TRP A 238 -7.38 -7.65 -14.51
N ALA A 239 -6.35 -8.21 -15.16
CA ALA A 239 -6.51 -9.40 -16.00
C ALA A 239 -7.17 -10.57 -15.24
N VAL A 240 -6.78 -10.74 -13.98
CA VAL A 240 -7.34 -11.75 -13.08
C VAL A 240 -8.80 -11.41 -12.72
N TYR A 241 -9.10 -10.15 -12.43
CA TYR A 241 -10.47 -9.71 -12.19
C TYR A 241 -11.37 -10.02 -13.39
N GLU A 242 -10.92 -9.72 -14.62
CA GLU A 242 -11.69 -10.01 -15.83
C GLU A 242 -11.91 -11.51 -16.02
N SER A 243 -10.87 -12.34 -15.84
CA SER A 243 -11.02 -13.81 -15.91
C SER A 243 -12.04 -14.32 -14.90
N ILE A 244 -11.98 -13.87 -13.65
CA ILE A 244 -12.91 -14.31 -12.60
C ILE A 244 -14.34 -13.86 -12.91
N VAL A 245 -14.55 -12.61 -13.35
CA VAL A 245 -15.89 -12.13 -13.71
C VAL A 245 -16.43 -12.89 -14.92
N HIS A 246 -15.59 -13.13 -15.93
CA HIS A 246 -15.96 -13.94 -17.10
C HIS A 246 -16.38 -15.35 -16.69
N ASP A 247 -15.60 -16.00 -15.82
CA ASP A 247 -15.89 -17.37 -15.36
C ASP A 247 -17.15 -17.42 -14.49
N LEU A 248 -17.35 -16.44 -13.59
CA LEU A 248 -18.55 -16.34 -12.75
C LEU A 248 -19.82 -16.04 -13.56
N CYS A 249 -19.73 -15.23 -14.62
CA CYS A 249 -20.85 -14.97 -15.53
C CYS A 249 -21.17 -16.16 -16.44
N ASN A 250 -20.18 -17.02 -16.72
CA ASN A 250 -20.34 -18.21 -17.55
C ASN A 250 -20.57 -19.50 -16.75
N MET A 251 -20.67 -19.43 -15.42
CA MET A 251 -21.14 -20.57 -14.63
C MET A 251 -22.62 -20.79 -14.97
N PRO A 252 -22.99 -21.93 -15.60
CA PRO A 252 -24.39 -22.29 -15.70
C PRO A 252 -24.92 -22.44 -14.28
N ASP A 253 -26.06 -21.82 -13.97
CA ASP A 253 -26.76 -21.98 -12.69
C ASP A 253 -26.71 -23.45 -12.28
N ALA A 254 -25.94 -23.74 -11.23
CA ALA A 254 -25.86 -25.07 -10.67
C ALA A 254 -27.26 -25.45 -10.20
N ARG A 255 -27.89 -26.36 -10.96
CA ARG A 255 -29.10 -27.08 -10.56
C ARG A 255 -28.87 -27.85 -9.27
#